data_AF-A0A1B1A0K8-F1
#
_entry.id   AF-A0A1B1A0K8-F1
#
_cell.length_a   1.000
_cell.length_b   1.000
_cell.length_c   1.000
_cell.angle_alpha   90.00
_cell.angle_beta   90.00
_cell.angle_gamma   90.00
#
_symmetry.space_group_name_H-M   'P 1'
#
loop_
_entity.id
_entity.type
_entity.pdbx_description
1 polymer ?
#
loop_
_entity_poly.entity_id
_entity_poly.type
_entity_poly.pdbx_seq_one_letter_code
_entity_poly.pdbx_strand_id
1 'polypeptide(L)'
;MQSTEITFDNLGETGDLFTALLRARYHHFIMVRGWPMPNVRGLEFDQYDTPESVYCAIHDEASVQGGFRITPTTARCMNSTYMLRDAQRGLLPDLPRDVLDTEAPQDPHIWEVSRVFVSDRLKSRERMLVRNAMGRSFAQLSQKWRINAFLCLTSVTSALLTRRSGLELTPAGPRFDAAGEICQAYHLKVRSRTPAGLPQMRAEGIRNAG
;
A
#
# COMPACT_ATOMS: atom_id res chain seq x y z
N MET A 1 -0.92 5.39 18.66
CA MET A 1 -0.71 5.01 17.24
C MET A 1 -1.29 3.64 16.94
N GLN A 2 -2.50 3.66 16.38
CA GLN A 2 -3.30 2.50 15.98
C GLN A 2 -3.26 2.33 14.46
N SER A 3 -3.66 1.15 13.98
CA SER A 3 -3.95 0.89 12.57
C SER A 3 -5.39 0.40 12.45
N THR A 4 -6.16 1.01 11.57
CA THR A 4 -7.57 0.68 11.35
C THR A 4 -7.80 0.40 9.88
N GLU A 5 -8.37 -0.77 9.60
CA GLU A 5 -8.95 -1.11 8.31
C GLU A 5 -10.31 -0.42 8.17
N ILE A 6 -10.53 0.22 7.03
CA ILE A 6 -11.77 0.88 6.69
C ILE A 6 -12.27 0.29 5.37
N THR A 7 -13.51 -0.17 5.36
CA THR A 7 -14.24 -0.69 4.20
C THR A 7 -15.61 -0.04 4.16
N PHE A 8 -16.34 -0.17 3.05
CA PHE A 8 -17.72 0.31 2.99
C PHE A 8 -18.64 -0.40 4.00
N ASP A 9 -18.32 -1.64 4.38
CA ASP A 9 -19.09 -2.43 5.34
C ASP A 9 -18.97 -1.91 6.79
N ASN A 10 -17.87 -1.23 7.14
CA ASN A 10 -17.63 -0.71 8.49
C ASN A 10 -17.68 0.82 8.61
N LEU A 11 -18.11 1.53 7.56
CA LEU A 11 -18.17 3.00 7.54
C LEU A 11 -19.03 3.61 8.66
N GLY A 12 -20.03 2.90 9.15
CA GLY A 12 -20.83 3.36 10.29
C GLY A 12 -19.98 3.62 11.54
N GLU A 13 -18.90 2.85 11.72
CA GLU A 13 -18.00 2.95 12.87
C GLU A 13 -16.75 3.80 12.55
N THR A 14 -16.34 3.84 11.28
CA THR A 14 -15.07 4.45 10.86
C THR A 14 -15.22 5.73 10.02
N GLY A 15 -16.44 6.25 9.86
CA GLY A 15 -16.73 7.36 8.94
C GLY A 15 -15.95 8.65 9.20
N ASP A 16 -15.78 9.02 10.48
CA ASP A 16 -14.97 10.18 10.87
C ASP A 16 -13.50 9.99 10.50
N LEU A 17 -12.98 8.79 10.75
CA LEU A 17 -11.61 8.43 10.41
C LEU A 17 -11.39 8.37 8.89
N PHE A 18 -12.37 7.90 8.13
CA PHE A 18 -12.32 7.91 6.67
C PHE A 18 -12.25 9.34 6.13
N THR A 19 -13.09 10.23 6.66
CA THR A 19 -13.04 11.66 6.32
C THR A 19 -11.69 12.28 6.68
N ALA A 20 -11.13 11.96 7.85
CA ALA A 20 -9.80 12.39 8.25
C ALA A 20 -8.70 11.88 7.32
N LEU A 21 -8.82 10.64 6.82
CA LEU A 21 -7.90 10.05 5.85
C LEU A 21 -7.92 10.82 4.52
N LEU A 22 -9.11 11.16 3.99
CA LEU A 22 -9.23 11.96 2.76
C LEU A 22 -8.66 13.38 2.91
N ARG A 23 -8.82 14.01 4.09
CA ARG A 23 -8.18 15.29 4.42
C ARG A 23 -6.65 15.18 4.50
N ALA A 24 -6.15 14.10 5.09
CA ALA A 24 -4.72 13.86 5.18
C ALA A 24 -4.10 13.62 3.79
N ARG A 25 -4.80 12.89 2.91
CA ARG A 25 -4.45 12.72 1.50
C ARG A 25 -4.40 14.07 0.77
N TYR A 26 -5.41 14.92 0.94
CA TYR A 26 -5.42 16.28 0.38
C TYR A 26 -4.20 17.09 0.82
N HIS A 27 -3.88 17.08 2.12
CA HIS A 27 -2.70 17.78 2.61
C HIS A 27 -1.42 17.23 1.98
N HIS A 28 -1.25 15.91 1.96
CA HIS A 28 -0.03 15.29 1.47
C HIS A 28 0.15 15.47 -0.05
N PHE A 29 -0.81 15.03 -0.85
CA PHE A 29 -0.66 14.97 -2.31
C PHE A 29 -0.88 16.33 -2.98
N ILE A 30 -1.75 17.19 -2.45
CA ILE A 30 -2.07 18.46 -3.11
C ILE A 30 -1.32 19.61 -2.45
N MET A 31 -1.47 19.81 -1.13
CA MET A 31 -0.88 20.99 -0.47
C MET A 31 0.66 20.92 -0.39
N VAL A 32 1.22 19.74 -0.07
CA VAL A 32 2.68 19.58 0.11
C VAL A 32 3.37 19.23 -1.20
N ARG A 33 2.79 18.33 -2.00
CA ARG A 33 3.41 17.85 -3.25
C ARG A 33 3.00 18.64 -4.49
N GLY A 34 1.92 19.44 -4.43
CA GLY A 34 1.46 20.25 -5.56
C GLY A 34 0.86 19.44 -6.71
N TRP A 35 0.43 18.18 -6.48
CA TRP A 35 -0.12 17.35 -7.55
C TRP A 35 -1.53 17.83 -7.94
N PRO A 36 -1.83 17.95 -9.24
CA PRO A 36 -3.12 18.45 -9.73
C PRO A 36 -4.20 17.36 -9.68
N MET A 37 -4.63 16.99 -8.47
CA MET A 37 -5.56 15.88 -8.25
C MET A 37 -6.99 16.35 -7.92
N PRO A 38 -8.03 15.56 -8.25
CA PRO A 38 -9.41 15.89 -7.88
C PRO A 38 -9.57 16.01 -6.37
N ASN A 39 -10.30 17.04 -5.95
CA ASN A 39 -10.66 17.22 -4.56
C ASN A 39 -11.92 18.07 -4.42
N VAL A 40 -12.63 17.90 -3.31
CA VAL A 40 -13.81 18.71 -2.96
C VAL A 40 -13.75 19.04 -1.47
N ARG A 41 -13.84 20.33 -1.11
CA ARG A 41 -13.83 20.79 0.30
C ARG A 41 -12.62 20.29 1.10
N GLY A 42 -11.46 20.15 0.46
CA GLY A 42 -10.24 19.64 1.10
C GLY A 42 -10.24 18.13 1.33
N LEU A 43 -11.06 17.37 0.60
CA LEU A 43 -11.06 15.90 0.58
C LEU A 43 -10.51 15.47 -0.79
N GLU A 44 -9.38 14.77 -0.81
CA GLU A 44 -8.82 14.18 -2.05
C GLU A 44 -9.42 12.80 -2.27
N PHE A 45 -9.92 12.56 -3.49
CA PHE A 45 -10.50 11.30 -3.91
C PHE A 45 -10.29 11.08 -5.41
N ASP A 46 -10.46 9.85 -5.88
CA ASP A 46 -10.45 9.53 -7.31
C ASP A 46 -11.46 8.44 -7.66
N GLN A 47 -11.48 8.02 -8.93
CA GLN A 47 -12.39 7.00 -9.45
C GLN A 47 -12.20 5.59 -8.84
N TYR A 48 -11.11 5.35 -8.12
CA TYR A 48 -10.85 4.07 -7.47
C TYR A 48 -11.29 4.08 -6.00
N ASP A 49 -11.81 5.20 -5.48
CA ASP A 49 -12.41 5.24 -4.15
C ASP A 49 -13.81 4.62 -4.16
N THR A 50 -13.86 3.28 -4.20
CA THR A 50 -15.08 2.47 -4.44
C THR A 50 -15.31 1.43 -3.32
N PRO A 51 -16.50 0.80 -3.25
CA PRO A 51 -16.75 -0.30 -2.31
C PRO A 51 -15.81 -1.51 -2.43
N GLU A 52 -15.12 -1.69 -3.56
CA GLU A 52 -14.13 -2.75 -3.72
C GLU A 52 -12.79 -2.41 -3.04
N SER A 53 -12.55 -1.14 -2.71
CA SER A 53 -11.34 -0.69 -2.06
C SER A 53 -11.39 -0.84 -0.56
N VAL A 54 -10.24 -1.23 0.00
CA VAL A 54 -9.99 -1.28 1.43
C VAL A 54 -8.95 -0.22 1.76
N TYR A 55 -9.17 0.53 2.83
CA TYR A 55 -8.26 1.56 3.29
C TYR A 55 -7.62 1.16 4.60
N CYS A 56 -6.40 1.64 4.82
CA CYS A 56 -5.72 1.53 6.09
C CYS A 56 -5.32 2.92 6.54
N ALA A 57 -5.77 3.31 7.73
CA ALA A 57 -5.34 4.55 8.38
C ALA A 57 -4.45 4.22 9.58
N ILE A 58 -3.26 4.81 9.62
CA ILE A 58 -2.39 4.83 10.80
C ILE A 58 -2.64 6.13 11.53
N HIS A 59 -3.14 6.08 12.76
CA HIS A 59 -3.66 7.26 13.43
C HIS A 59 -3.41 7.27 14.93
N ASP A 60 -3.58 8.45 15.52
CA ASP A 60 -3.73 8.64 16.95
C ASP A 60 -5.06 9.37 17.18
N GLU A 61 -6.05 8.67 17.71
CA GLU A 61 -7.45 9.12 17.76
C GLU A 61 -7.95 9.53 16.36
N ALA A 62 -8.41 10.77 16.17
CA ALA A 62 -8.86 11.28 14.87
C ALA A 62 -7.70 11.77 13.97
N SER A 63 -6.46 11.75 14.46
CA SER A 63 -5.31 12.34 13.77
C SER A 63 -4.57 11.31 12.91
N VAL A 64 -4.80 11.37 11.59
CA VAL A 64 -4.16 10.45 10.62
C VAL A 64 -2.69 10.82 10.38
N GLN A 65 -1.82 9.87 10.66
CA GLN A 65 -0.35 9.98 10.57
C GLN A 65 0.23 9.33 9.31
N GLY A 66 -0.56 8.49 8.65
CA GLY A 66 -0.23 7.85 7.39
C GLY A 66 -1.34 6.91 6.97
N GLY A 67 -1.22 6.35 5.78
CA GLY A 67 -2.21 5.41 5.29
C GLY A 67 -1.94 4.97 3.86
N PHE A 68 -2.80 4.08 3.38
CA PHE A 68 -2.80 3.57 2.02
C PHE A 68 -4.18 3.03 1.65
N ARG A 69 -4.41 2.86 0.35
CA ARG A 69 -5.55 2.14 -0.22
C ARG A 69 -5.05 0.86 -0.87
N ILE A 70 -5.81 -0.21 -0.73
CA ILE A 70 -5.65 -1.43 -1.52
C ILE A 70 -6.92 -1.71 -2.32
N THR A 71 -6.76 -2.17 -3.56
CA THR A 71 -7.85 -2.47 -4.48
C THR A 71 -7.57 -3.81 -5.18
N PRO A 72 -8.53 -4.75 -5.24
CA PRO A 72 -8.35 -6.00 -5.97
C PRO A 72 -7.99 -5.73 -7.43
N THR A 73 -7.10 -6.52 -8.04
CA THR A 73 -6.82 -6.37 -9.48
C THR A 73 -7.97 -6.85 -10.37
N THR A 74 -8.96 -7.51 -9.78
CA THR A 74 -10.25 -7.84 -10.41
C THR A 74 -11.28 -6.72 -10.34
N ALA A 75 -10.98 -5.61 -9.66
CA ALA A 75 -11.94 -4.54 -9.43
C ALA A 75 -12.43 -3.89 -10.72
N ARG A 76 -13.71 -3.52 -10.73
CA ARG A 76 -14.36 -2.87 -11.86
C ARG A 76 -15.50 -1.96 -11.40
N CYS A 77 -15.30 -0.66 -11.58
CA CYS A 77 -16.32 0.36 -11.35
C CYS A 77 -16.54 1.18 -12.62
N MET A 78 -17.70 1.00 -13.25
CA MET A 78 -18.03 1.61 -14.55
C MET A 78 -16.94 1.34 -15.60
N ASN A 79 -16.20 2.38 -16.02
CA ASN A 79 -15.13 2.28 -17.02
C ASN A 79 -13.75 2.05 -16.39
N SER A 80 -13.65 2.17 -15.06
CA SER A 80 -12.41 2.08 -14.30
C SER A 80 -12.20 0.68 -13.70
N THR A 81 -10.94 0.33 -13.53
CA THR A 81 -10.51 -0.93 -12.91
C THR A 81 -9.67 -0.62 -11.66
N TYR A 82 -8.35 -0.72 -11.78
CA TYR A 82 -7.35 -0.24 -10.82
C TYR A 82 -6.30 0.58 -11.57
N MET A 83 -5.53 1.42 -10.87
CA MET A 83 -4.76 2.51 -11.49
C MET A 83 -3.75 2.05 -12.54
N LEU A 84 -2.94 1.03 -12.24
CA LEU A 84 -1.92 0.53 -13.15
C LEU A 84 -2.51 -0.10 -14.42
N ARG A 85 -3.65 -0.79 -14.31
CA ARG A 85 -4.33 -1.34 -15.50
C ARG A 85 -4.95 -0.25 -16.35
N ASP A 86 -5.58 0.73 -15.72
CA ASP A 86 -6.17 1.85 -16.45
C ASP A 86 -5.10 2.72 -17.12
N ALA A 87 -3.88 2.80 -16.57
CA ALA A 87 -2.71 3.36 -17.26
C ALA A 87 -2.34 2.57 -18.53
N GLN A 88 -2.21 1.24 -18.46
CA GLN A 88 -1.92 0.43 -19.66
C GLN A 88 -3.05 0.50 -20.72
N ARG A 89 -4.30 0.66 -20.29
CA ARG A 89 -5.46 0.90 -21.16
C ARG A 89 -5.50 2.32 -21.76
N GLY A 90 -4.60 3.21 -21.34
CA GLY A 90 -4.53 4.59 -21.82
C GLY A 90 -5.65 5.48 -21.29
N LEU A 91 -6.26 5.14 -20.15
CA LEU A 91 -7.30 5.92 -19.49
C LEU A 91 -6.72 6.99 -18.55
N LEU A 92 -5.43 6.90 -18.24
CA LEU A 92 -4.70 7.86 -17.41
C LEU A 92 -3.62 8.53 -18.27
N PRO A 93 -3.88 9.73 -18.84
CA PRO A 93 -2.97 10.35 -19.81
C PRO A 93 -1.61 10.72 -19.22
N ASP A 94 -1.54 10.96 -17.91
CA ASP A 94 -0.31 11.32 -17.20
C ASP A 94 0.56 10.10 -16.83
N LEU A 95 0.09 8.88 -17.11
CA LEU A 95 0.84 7.66 -16.87
C LEU A 95 1.17 6.93 -18.18
N PRO A 96 2.38 6.37 -18.32
CA PRO A 96 2.76 5.64 -19.51
C PRO A 96 1.94 4.37 -19.70
N ARG A 97 1.67 4.00 -20.95
CA ARG A 97 0.94 2.76 -21.28
C ARG A 97 1.76 1.50 -21.04
N ASP A 98 3.08 1.64 -20.99
CA ASP A 98 4.05 0.60 -20.64
C ASP A 98 4.46 0.67 -19.16
N VAL A 99 3.60 1.19 -18.27
CA VAL A 99 3.87 1.30 -16.82
C VAL A 99 4.23 -0.03 -16.14
N LEU A 100 3.81 -1.16 -16.73
CA LEU A 100 4.18 -2.52 -16.34
C LEU A 100 4.87 -3.24 -17.51
N ASP A 101 5.86 -4.07 -17.21
CA ASP A 101 6.60 -4.90 -18.18
C ASP A 101 5.71 -5.99 -18.81
N THR A 102 4.60 -6.33 -18.14
CA THR A 102 3.65 -7.37 -18.55
C THR A 102 2.22 -6.83 -18.47
N GLU A 103 1.26 -7.58 -19.01
CA GLU A 103 -0.16 -7.22 -18.90
C GLU A 103 -0.58 -7.16 -17.42
N ALA A 104 -1.31 -6.09 -17.08
CA ALA A 104 -1.91 -5.87 -15.79
C ALA A 104 -2.71 -7.11 -15.34
N PRO A 105 -2.34 -7.74 -14.20
CA PRO A 105 -3.01 -8.94 -13.73
C PRO A 105 -4.48 -8.70 -13.44
N GLN A 106 -5.27 -9.77 -13.51
CA GLN A 106 -6.66 -9.82 -13.06
C GLN A 106 -6.82 -11.07 -12.22
N ASP A 107 -6.29 -11.02 -11.00
CA ASP A 107 -6.19 -12.17 -10.11
C ASP A 107 -6.77 -11.78 -8.73
N PRO A 108 -7.73 -12.55 -8.18
CA PRO A 108 -8.35 -12.23 -6.88
C PRO A 108 -7.34 -12.21 -5.72
N HIS A 109 -6.16 -12.81 -5.88
CA HIS A 109 -5.08 -12.86 -4.90
C HIS A 109 -3.97 -11.83 -5.16
N ILE A 110 -4.10 -10.99 -6.20
CA ILE A 110 -3.18 -9.88 -6.48
C ILE A 110 -3.94 -8.57 -6.36
N TRP A 111 -3.42 -7.64 -5.57
CA TRP A 111 -4.07 -6.37 -5.26
C TRP A 111 -3.15 -5.18 -5.56
N GLU A 112 -3.69 -4.06 -6.01
CA GLU A 112 -2.94 -2.82 -6.13
C GLU A 112 -2.91 -2.08 -4.79
N VAL A 113 -1.75 -1.55 -4.40
CA VAL A 113 -1.58 -0.56 -3.35
C VAL A 113 -1.39 0.82 -3.99
N SER A 114 -2.22 1.78 -3.59
CA SER A 114 -2.14 3.17 -4.02
C SER A 114 -2.31 4.12 -2.83
N ARG A 115 -2.11 5.42 -3.08
CA ARG A 115 -2.28 6.50 -2.07
C ARG A 115 -1.50 6.26 -0.77
N VAL A 116 -0.30 5.67 -0.87
CA VAL A 116 0.58 5.49 0.28
C VAL A 116 1.16 6.83 0.70
N PHE A 117 1.00 7.20 1.97
CA PHE A 117 1.63 8.40 2.51
C PHE A 117 2.01 8.26 3.98
N VAL A 118 2.97 9.09 4.39
CA VAL A 118 3.32 9.34 5.79
C VAL A 118 3.29 10.84 5.99
N SER A 119 2.67 11.30 7.08
CA SER A 119 2.58 12.72 7.39
C SER A 119 3.97 13.37 7.40
N ASP A 120 4.08 14.50 6.70
CA ASP A 120 5.25 15.36 6.59
C ASP A 120 5.56 16.10 7.90
N ARG A 121 4.58 16.22 8.80
CA ARG A 121 4.68 16.88 10.10
C ARG A 121 5.43 16.06 11.15
N LEU A 122 5.61 14.77 10.91
CA LEU A 122 6.25 13.85 11.85
C LEU A 122 7.78 13.93 11.78
N LYS A 123 8.45 13.74 12.91
CA LYS A 123 9.92 13.60 12.96
C LYS A 123 10.35 12.24 12.42
N SER A 124 11.63 12.12 12.04
CA SER A 124 12.18 10.88 11.45
C SER A 124 11.88 9.59 12.22
N ARG A 125 11.94 9.64 13.57
CA ARG A 125 11.64 8.48 14.42
C ARG A 125 10.16 8.07 14.33
N GLU A 126 9.24 9.03 14.38
CA GLU A 126 7.80 8.78 14.30
C GLU A 126 7.40 8.28 12.91
N ARG A 127 8.00 8.85 11.87
CA ARG A 127 7.86 8.39 10.48
C ARG A 127 8.28 6.92 10.30
N MET A 128 9.23 6.44 11.08
CA MET A 128 9.63 5.01 11.09
C MET A 128 8.58 4.14 11.80
N LEU A 129 8.00 4.63 12.90
CA LEU A 129 6.91 3.92 13.61
C LEU A 129 5.68 3.75 12.70
N VAL A 130 5.31 4.79 11.95
CA VAL A 130 4.21 4.73 10.97
C VAL A 130 4.51 3.70 9.88
N ARG A 131 5.72 3.71 9.30
CA ARG A 131 6.12 2.70 8.30
C ARG A 131 6.08 1.28 8.83
N ASN A 132 6.52 1.06 10.07
CA ASN A 132 6.44 -0.25 10.71
C ASN A 132 4.99 -0.66 10.97
N ALA A 133 4.11 0.28 11.33
CA ALA A 133 2.68 0.02 11.47
C ALA A 133 2.02 -0.33 10.13
N MET A 134 2.37 0.37 9.04
CA MET A 134 1.92 0.00 7.69
C MET A 134 2.40 -1.40 7.30
N GLY A 135 3.67 -1.74 7.56
CA GLY A 135 4.19 -3.09 7.31
C GLY A 135 3.42 -4.21 8.03
N ARG A 136 3.06 -4.00 9.32
CA ARG A 136 2.18 -4.92 10.06
C ARG A 136 0.78 -5.00 9.47
N SER A 137 0.24 -3.87 9.03
CA SER A 137 -1.09 -3.79 8.43
C SER A 137 -1.14 -4.54 7.11
N PHE A 138 -0.11 -4.44 6.25
CA PHE A 138 0.01 -5.27 5.05
C PHE A 138 -0.04 -6.75 5.39
N ALA A 139 0.68 -7.21 6.41
CA ALA A 139 0.67 -8.62 6.81
C ALA A 139 -0.72 -9.08 7.27
N GLN A 140 -1.40 -8.27 8.09
CA GLN A 140 -2.75 -8.58 8.58
C GLN A 140 -3.79 -8.60 7.44
N LEU A 141 -3.78 -7.56 6.59
CA LEU A 141 -4.68 -7.47 5.44
C LEU A 141 -4.44 -8.59 4.44
N SER A 142 -3.17 -8.96 4.19
CA SER A 142 -2.85 -10.07 3.29
C SER A 142 -3.46 -11.39 3.76
N GLN A 143 -3.41 -11.67 5.07
CA GLN A 143 -4.02 -12.87 5.63
C GLN A 143 -5.56 -12.80 5.57
N LYS A 144 -6.14 -11.67 5.99
CA LYS A 144 -7.59 -11.50 6.05
C LYS A 144 -8.25 -11.60 4.67
N TRP A 145 -7.66 -10.93 3.67
CA TRP A 145 -8.20 -10.84 2.31
C TRP A 145 -7.61 -11.88 1.35
N ARG A 146 -6.78 -12.82 1.85
CA ARG A 146 -6.12 -13.88 1.06
C ARG A 146 -5.31 -13.32 -0.12
N ILE A 147 -4.51 -12.28 0.15
CA ILE A 147 -3.67 -11.60 -0.84
C ILE A 147 -2.29 -12.25 -0.84
N ASN A 148 -1.86 -12.73 -2.02
CA ASN A 148 -0.56 -13.37 -2.21
C ASN A 148 0.53 -12.37 -2.59
N ALA A 149 0.16 -11.31 -3.32
CA ALA A 149 1.07 -10.29 -3.78
C ALA A 149 0.34 -8.96 -4.01
N PHE A 150 1.13 -7.89 -4.03
CA PHE A 150 0.65 -6.57 -4.38
C PHE A 150 1.37 -6.03 -5.62
N LEU A 151 0.71 -5.11 -6.31
CA LEU A 151 1.34 -4.15 -7.22
C LEU A 151 1.35 -2.78 -6.57
N CYS A 152 2.39 -1.98 -6.80
CA CYS A 152 2.38 -0.58 -6.38
C CYS A 152 3.17 0.30 -7.34
N LEU A 153 2.71 1.53 -7.55
CA LEU A 153 3.48 2.60 -8.18
C LEU A 153 4.01 3.52 -7.09
N THR A 154 5.31 3.76 -7.05
CA THR A 154 5.94 4.67 -6.09
C THR A 154 7.22 5.26 -6.65
N SER A 155 7.71 6.35 -6.06
CA SER A 155 9.04 6.87 -6.35
C SER A 155 10.12 5.88 -5.93
N VAL A 156 11.22 5.81 -6.70
CA VAL A 156 12.37 4.92 -6.44
C VAL A 156 12.94 5.17 -5.04
N THR A 157 13.01 6.43 -4.62
CA THR A 157 13.44 6.82 -3.26
C THR A 157 12.57 6.21 -2.17
N SER A 158 11.24 6.24 -2.35
CA SER A 158 10.30 5.66 -1.40
C SER A 158 10.36 4.13 -1.37
N ALA A 159 10.58 3.49 -2.52
CA ALA A 159 10.78 2.04 -2.59
C ALA A 159 12.01 1.59 -1.78
N LEU A 160 13.12 2.34 -1.85
CA LEU A 160 14.33 2.05 -1.08
C LEU A 160 14.09 2.13 0.44
N LEU A 161 13.32 3.12 0.90
CA LEU A 161 12.98 3.29 2.32
C LEU A 161 12.04 2.20 2.85
N THR A 162 11.24 1.60 1.97
CA THR A 162 10.23 0.58 2.31
C THR A 162 10.85 -0.81 2.57
N ARG A 163 12.07 -1.08 2.09
CA ARG A 163 12.76 -2.36 2.33
C ARG A 163 12.96 -2.70 3.82
N ARG A 164 12.91 -1.70 4.70
CA ARG A 164 13.09 -1.87 6.15
C ARG A 164 11.79 -2.24 6.89
N SER A 165 10.63 -2.24 6.23
CA SER A 165 9.32 -2.47 6.88
C SER A 165 8.81 -3.91 6.74
N GLY A 166 9.66 -4.87 6.39
CA GLY A 166 9.27 -6.28 6.20
C GLY A 166 8.61 -6.58 4.85
N LEU A 167 8.76 -5.68 3.89
CA LEU A 167 8.24 -5.83 2.53
C LEU A 167 9.38 -6.09 1.55
N GLU A 168 9.15 -6.98 0.60
CA GLU A 168 10.03 -7.22 -0.53
C GLU A 168 9.45 -6.55 -1.77
N LEU A 169 10.26 -5.74 -2.46
CA LEU A 169 9.87 -5.02 -3.66
C LEU A 169 10.80 -5.43 -4.81
N THR A 170 10.21 -5.92 -5.90
CA THR A 170 10.91 -6.19 -7.16
C THR A 170 10.30 -5.34 -8.27
N PRO A 171 11.10 -4.71 -9.15
CA PRO A 171 10.59 -3.96 -10.29
C PRO A 171 9.57 -4.77 -11.11
N ALA A 172 8.54 -4.09 -11.60
CA ALA A 172 7.47 -4.66 -12.43
C ALA A 172 7.22 -3.86 -13.72
N GLY A 173 8.03 -2.83 -13.99
CA GLY A 173 7.86 -1.90 -15.09
C GLY A 173 9.07 -0.96 -15.26
N PRO A 174 9.10 -0.17 -16.33
CA PRO A 174 10.14 0.84 -16.57
C PRO A 174 10.07 1.98 -15.56
N ARG A 175 11.16 2.75 -15.50
CA ARG A 175 11.20 4.01 -14.76
C ARG A 175 10.71 5.14 -15.65
N PHE A 176 9.97 6.06 -15.07
CA PHE A 176 9.51 7.26 -15.75
C PHE A 176 9.46 8.44 -14.78
N ASP A 177 9.53 9.66 -15.32
CA ASP A 177 9.30 10.86 -14.54
C ASP A 177 7.80 11.07 -14.34
N ALA A 178 7.39 11.26 -13.10
CA ALA A 178 6.06 11.70 -12.75
C ALA A 178 6.18 12.90 -11.80
N ALA A 179 5.90 14.09 -12.32
CA ALA A 179 5.97 15.35 -11.58
C ALA A 179 7.32 15.60 -10.88
N GLY A 180 8.44 15.31 -11.58
CA GLY A 180 9.80 15.53 -11.07
C GLY A 180 10.29 14.46 -10.09
N GLU A 181 9.52 13.40 -9.86
CA GLU A 181 9.98 12.20 -9.16
C GLU A 181 10.12 11.02 -10.13
N ILE A 182 11.26 10.33 -10.06
CA ILE A 182 11.44 9.08 -10.80
C ILE A 182 10.61 7.98 -10.11
N CYS A 183 9.57 7.54 -10.80
CA CYS A 183 8.63 6.52 -10.37
C CYS A 183 8.86 5.20 -11.11
N GLN A 184 8.43 4.11 -10.48
CA GLN A 184 8.48 2.76 -11.04
C GLN A 184 7.39 1.89 -10.41
N ALA A 185 6.82 0.97 -11.20
CA ALA A 185 5.92 -0.04 -10.70
C ALA A 185 6.73 -1.18 -10.05
N TYR A 186 6.21 -1.75 -8.96
CA TYR A 186 6.82 -2.85 -8.23
C TYR A 186 5.82 -3.95 -7.92
N HIS A 187 6.27 -5.20 -8.00
CA HIS A 187 5.65 -6.29 -7.27
C HIS A 187 6.10 -6.19 -5.81
N LEU A 188 5.14 -6.25 -4.90
CA LEU A 188 5.36 -6.16 -3.47
C LEU A 188 4.85 -7.42 -2.78
N LYS A 189 5.71 -8.05 -1.99
CA LYS A 189 5.36 -9.22 -1.17
C LYS A 189 5.62 -8.93 0.29
N VAL A 190 4.69 -9.36 1.15
CA VAL A 190 4.94 -9.39 2.59
C VAL A 190 5.91 -10.53 2.87
N ARG A 191 7.06 -10.25 3.49
CA ARG A 191 8.01 -11.31 3.84
C ARG A 191 7.33 -12.27 4.82
N SER A 192 7.32 -13.55 4.48
CA SER A 192 7.00 -14.58 5.46
C SER A 192 8.00 -14.47 6.61
N ARG A 193 7.53 -14.25 7.84
CA ARG A 193 8.36 -14.50 9.01
C ARG A 193 8.64 -16.01 9.01
N THR A 194 9.80 -16.42 8.52
CA THR A 194 10.34 -17.72 8.89
C THR A 194 10.42 -17.69 10.42
N PRO A 195 9.83 -18.66 11.15
CA PRO A 195 10.14 -18.80 12.57
C PRO A 195 11.67 -18.88 12.65
N ALA A 196 12.28 -18.01 13.44
CA ALA A 196 13.70 -18.15 13.75
C ALA A 196 13.92 -19.60 14.16
N GLY A 197 14.81 -20.31 13.47
CA GLY A 197 15.03 -21.73 13.66
C GLY A 197 15.15 -22.03 15.15
N LEU A 198 14.23 -22.87 15.65
CA LEU A 198 14.43 -23.52 16.94
C LEU A 198 15.81 -24.20 16.86
N PRO A 199 16.73 -23.94 17.81
CA PRO A 199 17.99 -24.66 17.83
C PRO A 199 17.64 -26.15 17.93
N GLN A 200 18.11 -26.94 16.96
CA GLN A 200 18.06 -28.39 17.04
C GLN A 200 18.74 -28.78 18.36
N MET A 201 17.95 -29.23 19.33
CA MET A 201 18.48 -29.95 20.48
C MET A 201 19.20 -31.17 19.91
N ARG A 202 20.53 -31.18 20.02
CA ARG A 202 21.33 -32.37 19.80
C ARG A 202 20.81 -33.41 20.78
N ALA A 203 20.30 -34.52 20.26
CA ALA A 203 20.01 -35.71 21.05
C ALA A 203 21.35 -36.21 21.61
N GLU A 204 21.60 -35.94 22.90
CA GLU A 204 22.68 -36.58 23.64
C GLU A 204 22.35 -38.05 23.83
N GLY A 205 23.13 -38.90 23.17
CA GLY A 205 23.64 -40.16 23.68
C GLY A 205 22.65 -41.18 24.22
N ILE A 206 22.20 -42.10 23.35
CA ILE A 206 21.98 -43.49 23.77
C ILE A 206 23.25 -44.27 23.39
N ARG A 207 24.08 -44.55 24.40
CA ARG A 207 25.16 -45.54 24.29
C ARG A 207 24.49 -46.92 24.23
N ASN A 208 24.61 -47.60 23.10
CA ASN A 208 24.36 -49.04 23.08
C ASN A 208 25.63 -49.75 23.54
N ALA A 209 25.51 -50.48 24.64
CA ALA A 209 26.38 -51.59 24.96
C ALA A 209 26.01 -52.75 24.02
N GLY A 210 27.02 -53.38 23.43
CA GLY A 210 26.90 -54.50 22.49
C GLY A 210 28.15 -54.62 21.66
#